data_AF-A0ABD3NCS6-F1
#
_entry.id   AF-A0ABD3NCS6-F1
#
_cell.length_a   1.000
_cell.length_b   1.000
_cell.length_c   1.000
_cell.angle_alpha   90.00
_cell.angle_beta   90.00
_cell.angle_gamma   90.00
#
_symmetry.space_group_name_H-M   'P 1'
#
loop_
_entity.id
_entity.type
_entity.pdbx_description
1 polymer ?
#
loop_
_entity_poly.entity_id
_entity_poly.type
_entity_poly.pdbx_seq_one_letter_code
_entity_poly.pdbx_strand_id
1 'polypeptide(L)'
;MSKAIIDNPFRVPQELDANLSKFRKEEQQRRRTEKLIERRSTKLLYQNKGALQRSNSIQNETNDAVKTPTKTSLETMYKENDILARSSPDGKMSIKEFIEKKREMLLINLKIDTQYENIEKLHKQLKEREDALKAKEDSLAESMRRFEAFLKETDEKAQHAQRQVEKETAKRIKKQQEVSSLTNQLKAFESTISKHRDTLAEYEQYKQFIDSLTPPSWFDECADAKRKRQQQRRRDRIKARQEAFRIEQQKLPDEQKEKTDRHRNSVSRRKTRTAVIENKREQEMTVPDFEDEPMTSSDEECPMYFEKPEQLHAIIKQMEDANECLLNQIKDGESTLSGIYARIQELESSNDADKE
;
A
#
# COMPACT_ATOMS: atom_id res chain seq x y z
N MET A 1 9.96 7.60 54.49
CA MET A 1 10.28 8.50 53.36
C MET A 1 10.55 7.65 52.12
N SER A 2 9.58 7.56 51.21
CA SER A 2 9.66 6.77 49.97
C SER A 2 10.35 7.59 48.88
N LYS A 3 11.55 7.17 48.44
CA LYS A 3 12.20 7.78 47.27
C LYS A 3 11.46 7.38 45.99
N ALA A 4 10.88 8.36 45.31
CA ALA A 4 10.30 8.14 43.99
C ALA A 4 11.41 7.73 43.01
N ILE A 5 11.26 6.56 42.39
CA ILE A 5 12.12 6.12 41.29
C ILE A 5 11.62 6.87 40.04
N ILE A 6 12.45 7.77 39.53
CA ILE A 6 12.21 8.46 38.26
C ILE A 6 12.37 7.41 37.16
N ASP A 7 11.27 6.88 36.63
CA ASP A 7 11.34 5.89 35.57
C ASP A 7 11.74 6.57 34.24
N ASN A 8 12.66 5.94 33.52
CA ASN A 8 13.29 6.54 32.35
C ASN A 8 12.41 6.32 31.10
N PRO A 9 11.89 7.38 30.45
CA PRO A 9 10.97 7.25 29.32
C PRO A 9 11.58 6.57 28.08
N PHE A 10 12.89 6.34 28.04
CA PHE A 10 13.59 5.64 26.95
C PHE A 10 13.94 4.18 27.29
N ARG A 11 13.07 3.47 28.02
CA ARG A 11 13.24 2.05 28.32
C ARG A 11 12.87 1.19 27.10
N VAL A 12 13.88 0.76 26.33
CA VAL A 12 13.69 -0.17 25.21
C VAL A 12 13.01 -1.47 25.70
N PRO A 13 11.92 -1.94 25.07
CA PRO A 13 11.25 -3.17 25.48
C PRO A 13 12.21 -4.37 25.47
N GLN A 14 12.16 -5.22 26.51
CA GLN A 14 13.11 -6.33 26.68
C GLN A 14 13.08 -7.35 25.54
N GLU A 15 11.95 -7.50 24.84
CA GLU A 15 11.82 -8.36 23.66
C GLU A 15 12.59 -7.85 22.43
N LEU A 16 12.83 -6.54 22.33
CA LEU A 16 13.70 -5.96 21.30
C LEU A 16 15.17 -6.26 21.63
N ASP A 17 15.59 -6.12 22.89
CA ASP A 17 16.98 -6.34 23.32
C ASP A 17 17.44 -7.81 23.16
N ALA A 18 16.55 -8.74 23.52
CA ALA A 18 16.76 -10.18 23.32
C ALA A 18 16.97 -10.58 21.85
N ASN A 19 16.46 -9.78 20.90
CA ASN A 19 16.63 -10.01 19.47
C ASN A 19 17.73 -9.14 18.85
N LEU A 20 17.99 -7.92 19.33
CA LEU A 20 19.13 -7.09 18.91
C LEU A 20 20.46 -7.84 19.07
N SER A 21 20.64 -8.54 20.19
CA SER A 21 21.86 -9.33 20.43
C SER A 21 22.00 -10.52 19.47
N LYS A 22 20.89 -11.09 18.96
CA LYS A 22 20.90 -12.13 17.92
C LYS A 22 21.20 -11.54 16.54
N PHE A 23 20.50 -10.47 16.14
CA PHE A 23 20.74 -9.78 14.87
C PHE A 23 22.18 -9.27 14.75
N ARG A 24 22.75 -8.70 15.83
CA ARG A 24 24.15 -8.25 15.86
C ARG A 24 25.15 -9.41 15.72
N LYS A 25 24.85 -10.58 16.30
CA LYS A 25 25.65 -11.80 16.12
C LYS A 25 25.52 -12.36 14.70
N GLU A 26 24.33 -12.37 14.12
CA GLU A 26 24.08 -12.82 12.75
C GLU A 26 24.78 -11.91 11.72
N GLU A 27 24.65 -10.59 11.85
CA GLU A 27 25.35 -9.62 10.98
C GLU A 27 26.87 -9.78 11.09
N GLN A 28 27.39 -10.01 12.30
CA GLN A 28 28.83 -10.27 12.50
C GLN A 28 29.28 -11.60 11.88
N GLN A 29 28.42 -12.62 11.83
CA GLN A 29 28.71 -13.86 11.07
C GLN A 29 28.64 -13.63 9.56
N ARG A 30 27.62 -12.94 9.04
CA ARG A 30 27.51 -12.58 7.62
C ARG A 30 28.74 -11.81 7.13
N ARG A 31 29.19 -10.79 7.88
CA ARG A 31 30.43 -10.03 7.58
C ARG A 31 31.69 -10.90 7.64
N ARG A 32 31.71 -11.99 8.43
CA ARG A 32 32.83 -12.95 8.46
C ARG A 32 32.82 -13.89 7.25
N THR A 33 31.65 -14.41 6.86
CA THR A 33 31.51 -15.26 5.67
C THR A 33 31.80 -14.48 4.39
N GLU A 34 31.31 -13.25 4.28
CA GLU A 34 31.55 -12.35 3.16
C GLU A 34 33.05 -12.05 2.99
N LYS A 35 33.74 -11.63 4.07
CA LYS A 35 35.20 -11.45 4.07
C LYS A 35 35.99 -12.73 3.76
N LEU A 36 35.46 -13.91 4.07
CA LEU A 36 36.09 -15.19 3.73
C LEU A 36 35.92 -15.51 2.23
N ILE A 37 34.74 -15.23 1.67
CA ILE A 37 34.46 -15.36 0.23
C ILE A 37 35.30 -14.36 -0.57
N GLU A 38 35.40 -13.10 -0.13
CA GLU A 38 36.21 -12.05 -0.73
C GLU A 38 37.72 -12.39 -0.68
N ARG A 39 38.22 -12.91 0.45
CA ARG A 39 39.59 -13.45 0.54
C ARG A 39 39.82 -14.65 -0.37
N ARG A 40 38.80 -15.46 -0.65
CA ARG A 40 38.89 -16.61 -1.56
C ARG A 40 38.87 -16.17 -3.02
N SER A 41 37.99 -15.23 -3.40
CA SER A 41 37.90 -14.70 -4.77
C SER A 41 39.16 -13.91 -5.16
N THR A 42 39.65 -13.04 -4.28
CA THR A 42 40.92 -12.33 -4.48
C THR A 42 42.09 -13.31 -4.61
N LYS A 43 42.20 -14.32 -3.74
CA LYS A 43 43.28 -15.33 -3.83
C LYS A 43 43.24 -16.14 -5.13
N LEU A 44 42.05 -16.44 -5.67
CA LEU A 44 41.89 -17.07 -7.00
C LEU A 44 42.33 -16.13 -8.14
N LEU A 45 41.97 -14.85 -8.08
CA LEU A 45 42.39 -13.84 -9.06
C LEU A 45 43.93 -13.66 -9.08
N TYR A 46 44.58 -13.64 -7.92
CA TYR A 46 46.04 -13.57 -7.82
C TYR A 46 46.74 -14.86 -8.28
N GLN A 47 46.16 -16.04 -8.04
CA GLN A 47 46.72 -17.30 -8.56
C GLN A 47 46.61 -17.40 -10.10
N ASN A 48 45.49 -16.98 -10.69
CA ASN A 48 45.28 -17.07 -12.13
C ASN A 48 46.14 -16.07 -12.94
N LYS A 49 46.53 -14.92 -12.36
CA LYS A 49 47.45 -13.96 -13.01
C LYS A 49 48.81 -14.58 -13.36
N GLY A 50 49.30 -15.54 -12.58
CA GLY A 50 50.55 -16.28 -12.86
C GLY A 50 50.41 -17.44 -13.87
N ALA A 51 49.20 -17.73 -14.34
CA ALA A 51 48.93 -18.75 -15.35
C ALA A 51 48.78 -18.13 -16.76
N LEU A 52 48.00 -17.05 -16.89
CA LEU A 52 47.76 -16.37 -18.18
C LEU A 52 49.05 -15.80 -18.83
N GLN A 53 50.07 -15.45 -18.04
CA GLN A 53 51.37 -15.01 -18.56
C GLN A 53 52.15 -16.14 -19.25
N ARG A 54 51.88 -17.42 -18.92
CA ARG A 54 52.56 -18.58 -19.52
C ARG A 54 51.85 -19.13 -20.76
N SER A 55 50.54 -18.98 -20.88
CA SER A 55 49.81 -19.39 -22.10
C SER A 55 50.21 -18.58 -23.33
N ASN A 56 50.42 -17.27 -23.18
CA ASN A 56 50.70 -16.38 -24.31
C ASN A 56 52.10 -16.54 -24.90
N SER A 57 53.05 -17.18 -24.20
CA SER A 57 54.38 -17.48 -24.75
C SER A 57 54.42 -18.78 -25.56
N ILE A 58 53.43 -19.67 -25.39
CA ILE A 58 53.41 -20.99 -26.03
C ILE A 58 52.74 -20.95 -27.42
N GLN A 59 51.87 -19.98 -27.67
CA GLN A 59 51.13 -19.90 -28.95
C GLN A 59 51.95 -19.39 -30.14
N ASN A 60 53.18 -18.91 -29.95
CA ASN A 60 54.03 -18.39 -31.04
C ASN A 60 55.03 -19.41 -31.63
N GLU A 61 55.15 -20.63 -31.09
CA GLU A 61 56.13 -21.63 -31.56
C GLU A 61 55.51 -22.85 -32.28
N THR A 62 54.18 -22.94 -32.40
CA THR A 62 53.50 -24.13 -32.96
C THR A 62 53.34 -24.15 -34.49
N ASN A 63 54.12 -23.34 -35.21
CA ASN A 63 54.13 -23.29 -36.68
C ASN A 63 55.30 -24.05 -37.33
N ASP A 64 56.13 -24.76 -36.55
CA ASP A 64 57.01 -25.79 -37.11
C ASP A 64 56.19 -27.00 -37.54
N ALA A 65 55.69 -26.92 -38.77
CA ALA A 65 55.07 -28.03 -39.46
C ALA A 65 56.12 -29.15 -39.62
N VAL A 66 56.07 -30.11 -38.69
CA VAL A 66 56.80 -31.38 -38.79
C VAL A 66 56.44 -32.01 -40.14
N LYS A 67 57.35 -31.89 -41.11
CA LYS A 67 57.20 -32.48 -42.44
C LYS A 67 57.29 -34.00 -42.31
N THR A 68 56.18 -34.62 -41.97
CA THR A 68 56.02 -36.07 -42.09
C THR A 68 56.32 -36.45 -43.54
N PRO A 69 57.25 -37.39 -43.80
CA PRO A 69 57.52 -37.83 -45.16
C PRO A 69 56.23 -38.40 -45.76
N THR A 70 55.77 -37.80 -46.86
CA THR A 70 54.58 -38.27 -47.56
C THR A 70 54.78 -39.72 -48.01
N LYS A 71 53.71 -40.53 -48.01
CA LYS A 71 53.77 -41.96 -48.38
C LYS A 71 54.56 -42.21 -49.67
N THR A 72 54.42 -41.31 -50.65
CA THR A 72 55.16 -41.30 -51.93
C THR A 72 56.68 -41.36 -51.75
N SER A 73 57.27 -40.59 -50.83
CA SER A 73 58.71 -40.52 -50.57
C SER A 73 59.27 -41.82 -49.97
N LEU A 74 58.45 -42.49 -49.16
CA LEU A 74 58.79 -43.78 -48.54
C LEU A 74 58.61 -44.94 -49.52
N GLU A 75 57.58 -44.88 -50.37
CA GLU A 75 57.37 -45.86 -51.45
C GLU A 75 58.50 -45.83 -52.50
N THR A 76 59.12 -44.67 -52.74
CA THR A 76 60.36 -44.58 -53.53
C THR A 76 61.54 -45.25 -52.83
N MET A 77 61.75 -45.09 -51.52
CA MET A 77 62.84 -45.78 -50.81
C MET A 77 62.65 -47.30 -50.78
N TYR A 78 61.42 -47.80 -50.69
CA TYR A 78 61.13 -49.23 -50.84
C TYR A 78 61.44 -49.73 -52.26
N LYS A 79 61.10 -48.97 -53.30
CA LYS A 79 61.41 -49.31 -54.69
C LYS A 79 62.92 -49.28 -54.97
N GLU A 80 63.66 -48.30 -54.45
CA GLU A 80 65.14 -48.27 -54.53
C GLU A 80 65.77 -49.49 -53.86
N ASN A 81 65.28 -49.93 -52.70
CA ASN A 81 65.78 -51.13 -52.03
C ASN A 81 65.44 -52.44 -52.79
N ASP A 82 64.26 -52.57 -53.41
CA ASP A 82 63.94 -53.73 -54.26
C ASP A 82 64.77 -53.73 -55.55
N ILE A 83 65.07 -52.56 -56.13
CA ILE A 83 66.00 -52.43 -57.26
C ILE A 83 67.42 -52.88 -56.84
N LEU A 84 67.89 -52.49 -55.66
CA LEU A 84 69.18 -52.92 -55.09
C LEU A 84 69.23 -54.41 -54.71
N ALA A 85 68.07 -55.03 -54.45
CA ALA A 85 67.95 -56.47 -54.23
C ALA A 85 67.93 -57.29 -55.54
N ARG A 86 67.59 -56.65 -56.67
CA ARG A 86 67.53 -57.26 -58.01
C ARG A 86 68.80 -57.06 -58.85
N SER A 87 69.70 -56.14 -58.47
CA SER A 87 70.99 -56.01 -59.14
C SER A 87 71.82 -57.29 -58.95
N SER A 88 71.93 -58.10 -60.00
CA SER A 88 72.83 -59.25 -60.03
C SER A 88 74.27 -58.78 -59.79
N PRO A 89 75.07 -59.45 -58.95
CA PRO A 89 76.42 -59.00 -58.67
C PRO A 89 77.30 -59.23 -59.91
N ASP A 90 77.72 -58.15 -60.56
CA ASP A 90 78.84 -58.20 -61.51
C ASP A 90 80.07 -58.78 -60.79
N GLY A 91 80.69 -59.77 -61.44
CA GLY A 91 81.37 -60.84 -60.73
C GLY A 91 82.56 -60.40 -59.88
N LYS A 92 82.49 -60.73 -58.57
CA LYS A 92 83.63 -61.00 -57.65
C LYS A 92 83.24 -61.29 -56.19
N MET A 93 81.97 -61.22 -55.79
CA MET A 93 81.56 -61.52 -54.41
C MET A 93 81.51 -63.03 -54.12
N SER A 94 81.98 -63.43 -52.94
CA SER A 94 81.93 -64.81 -52.46
C SER A 94 80.50 -65.23 -52.12
N ILE A 95 80.17 -66.52 -52.27
CA ILE A 95 78.84 -67.07 -51.92
C ILE A 95 78.47 -66.75 -50.46
N LYS A 96 79.46 -66.70 -49.55
CA LYS A 96 79.24 -66.29 -48.15
C LYS A 96 78.79 -64.83 -48.05
N GLU A 97 79.48 -63.91 -48.73
CA GLU A 97 79.17 -62.47 -48.72
C GLU A 97 77.79 -62.19 -49.33
N PHE A 98 77.38 -62.93 -50.36
CA PHE A 98 76.02 -62.83 -50.92
C PHE A 98 74.95 -63.26 -49.91
N ILE A 99 75.18 -64.37 -49.19
CA ILE A 99 74.28 -64.84 -48.12
C ILE A 99 74.23 -63.82 -46.98
N GLU A 100 75.37 -63.23 -46.61
CA GLU A 100 75.49 -62.21 -45.58
C GLU A 100 74.71 -60.94 -45.96
N LYS A 101 74.95 -60.38 -47.15
CA LYS A 101 74.22 -59.21 -47.67
C LYS A 101 72.72 -59.45 -47.80
N LYS A 102 72.27 -60.68 -48.17
CA LYS A 102 70.84 -61.03 -48.15
C LYS A 102 70.26 -61.11 -46.74
N ARG A 103 71.03 -61.56 -45.75
CA ARG A 103 70.61 -61.56 -44.33
C ARG A 103 70.54 -60.14 -43.78
N GLU A 104 71.50 -59.28 -44.11
CA GLU A 104 71.48 -57.86 -43.77
C GLU A 104 70.25 -57.16 -44.38
N MET A 105 69.98 -57.36 -45.67
CA MET A 105 68.77 -56.84 -46.33
C MET A 105 67.48 -57.33 -45.65
N LEU A 106 67.38 -58.62 -45.33
CA LEU A 106 66.23 -59.17 -44.61
C LEU A 106 66.06 -58.54 -43.22
N LEU A 107 67.17 -58.36 -42.49
CA LEU A 107 67.18 -57.75 -41.16
C LEU A 107 66.83 -56.26 -41.21
N ILE A 108 67.24 -55.55 -42.27
CA ILE A 108 66.86 -54.15 -42.53
C ILE A 108 65.36 -54.08 -42.82
N ASN A 109 64.83 -54.92 -43.72
CA ASN A 109 63.40 -54.95 -44.02
C ASN A 109 62.56 -55.26 -42.77
N LEU A 110 62.95 -56.26 -41.96
CA LEU A 110 62.27 -56.57 -40.69
C LEU A 110 62.32 -55.40 -39.69
N LYS A 111 63.44 -54.66 -39.62
CA LYS A 111 63.55 -53.44 -38.79
C LYS A 111 62.67 -52.31 -39.32
N ILE A 112 62.55 -52.18 -40.64
CA ILE A 112 61.70 -51.18 -41.29
C ILE A 112 60.23 -51.51 -41.02
N ASP A 113 59.78 -52.75 -41.27
CA ASP A 113 58.39 -53.18 -41.06
C ASP A 113 57.97 -53.05 -39.59
N THR A 114 58.85 -53.44 -38.64
CA THR A 114 58.59 -53.23 -37.21
C THR A 114 58.56 -51.75 -36.81
N GLN A 115 59.31 -50.87 -37.47
CA GLN A 115 59.16 -49.42 -37.29
C GLN A 115 57.85 -48.90 -37.88
N TYR A 116 57.39 -49.39 -39.04
CA TYR A 116 56.09 -49.01 -39.60
C TYR A 116 54.92 -49.39 -38.68
N GLU A 117 54.90 -50.63 -38.16
CA GLU A 117 53.90 -51.03 -37.18
C GLU A 117 53.90 -50.12 -35.94
N ASN A 118 55.08 -49.73 -35.46
CA ASN A 118 55.21 -48.85 -34.31
C ASN A 118 54.73 -47.42 -34.62
N ILE A 119 55.04 -46.89 -35.81
CA ILE A 119 54.55 -45.59 -36.29
C ILE A 119 53.02 -45.62 -36.44
N GLU A 120 52.43 -46.70 -36.96
CA GLU A 120 50.98 -46.84 -37.09
C GLU A 120 50.28 -46.91 -35.72
N LYS A 121 50.84 -47.70 -34.78
CA LYS A 121 50.35 -47.76 -33.40
C LYS A 121 50.41 -46.38 -32.73
N LEU A 122 51.49 -45.62 -32.93
CA LEU A 122 51.63 -44.25 -32.43
C LEU A 122 50.65 -43.27 -33.08
N HIS A 123 50.45 -43.32 -34.40
CA HIS A 123 49.44 -42.49 -35.08
C HIS A 123 48.02 -42.80 -34.60
N LYS A 124 47.70 -44.07 -34.36
CA LYS A 124 46.39 -44.45 -33.81
C LYS A 124 46.19 -43.90 -32.39
N GLN A 125 47.20 -44.05 -31.52
CA GLN A 125 47.17 -43.48 -30.16
C GLN A 125 47.14 -41.94 -30.15
N LEU A 126 47.80 -41.29 -31.11
CA LEU A 126 47.76 -39.84 -31.28
C LEU A 126 46.35 -39.40 -31.67
N LYS A 127 45.74 -40.02 -32.69
CA LYS A 127 44.38 -39.72 -33.14
C LYS A 127 43.35 -39.95 -32.03
N GLU A 128 43.43 -41.08 -31.32
CA GLU A 128 42.56 -41.36 -30.16
C GLU A 128 42.69 -40.28 -29.07
N ARG A 129 43.89 -39.72 -28.88
CA ARG A 129 44.09 -38.57 -27.97
C ARG A 129 43.57 -37.25 -28.53
N GLU A 130 43.74 -36.97 -29.81
CA GLU A 130 43.21 -35.78 -30.47
C GLU A 130 41.68 -35.75 -30.42
N ASP A 131 41.03 -36.87 -30.79
CA ASP A 131 39.57 -37.01 -30.71
C ASP A 131 39.07 -36.88 -29.25
N ALA A 132 39.79 -37.45 -28.27
CA ALA A 132 39.46 -37.34 -26.85
C ALA A 132 39.75 -35.95 -26.23
N LEU A 133 40.70 -35.18 -26.78
CA LEU A 133 40.94 -33.78 -26.42
C LEU A 133 39.83 -32.90 -27.00
N LYS A 134 39.53 -33.05 -28.28
CA LYS A 134 38.48 -32.31 -28.97
C LYS A 134 37.11 -32.50 -28.32
N ALA A 135 36.74 -33.72 -27.95
CA ALA A 135 35.51 -33.99 -27.21
C ALA A 135 35.44 -33.26 -25.85
N LYS A 136 36.59 -33.03 -25.19
CA LYS A 136 36.66 -32.24 -23.95
C LYS A 136 36.59 -30.73 -24.22
N GLU A 137 37.21 -30.26 -25.29
CA GLU A 137 37.11 -28.87 -25.74
C GLU A 137 35.66 -28.51 -26.10
N ASP A 138 34.98 -29.36 -26.88
CA ASP A 138 33.57 -29.19 -27.25
C ASP A 138 32.66 -29.21 -26.00
N SER A 139 32.89 -30.14 -25.08
CA SER A 139 32.15 -30.19 -23.80
C SER A 139 32.39 -28.97 -22.91
N LEU A 140 33.63 -28.44 -22.88
CA LEU A 140 33.96 -27.22 -22.16
C LEU A 140 33.33 -25.99 -22.83
N ALA A 141 33.37 -25.91 -24.16
CA ALA A 141 32.75 -24.83 -24.93
C ALA A 141 31.23 -24.81 -24.76
N GLU A 142 30.57 -25.97 -24.75
CA GLU A 142 29.14 -26.05 -24.45
C GLU A 142 28.84 -25.63 -23.00
N SER A 143 29.68 -26.07 -22.04
CA SER A 143 29.56 -25.67 -20.63
C SER A 143 29.72 -24.17 -20.43
N MET A 144 30.66 -23.53 -21.15
CA MET A 144 30.83 -22.07 -21.14
C MET A 144 29.60 -21.35 -21.71
N ARG A 145 29.08 -21.77 -22.87
CA ARG A 145 27.84 -21.20 -23.45
C ARG A 145 26.64 -21.32 -22.52
N ARG A 146 26.48 -22.48 -21.86
CA ARG A 146 25.42 -22.71 -20.86
C ARG A 146 25.59 -21.81 -19.64
N PHE A 147 26.82 -21.57 -19.19
CA PHE A 147 27.11 -20.68 -18.07
C PHE A 147 26.86 -19.20 -18.41
N GLU A 148 27.26 -18.74 -19.61
CA GLU A 148 26.93 -17.41 -20.11
C GLU A 148 25.42 -17.18 -20.22
N ALA A 149 24.68 -18.16 -20.74
CA ALA A 149 23.23 -18.11 -20.79
C ALA A 149 22.59 -18.05 -19.39
N PHE A 150 23.10 -18.85 -18.44
CA PHE A 150 22.64 -18.84 -17.05
C PHE A 150 22.90 -17.50 -16.34
N LEU A 151 24.08 -16.89 -16.53
CA LEU A 151 24.38 -15.56 -16.01
C LEU A 151 23.41 -14.53 -16.57
N LYS A 152 23.22 -14.52 -17.89
CA LYS A 152 22.30 -13.58 -18.56
C LYS A 152 20.86 -13.74 -18.07
N GLU A 153 20.36 -14.97 -17.98
CA GLU A 153 19.01 -15.26 -17.48
C GLU A 153 18.85 -14.87 -16.00
N THR A 154 19.91 -15.04 -15.19
CA THR A 154 19.92 -14.66 -13.77
C THR A 154 19.89 -13.14 -13.61
N ASP A 155 20.69 -12.41 -14.38
CA ASP A 155 20.70 -10.94 -14.40
C ASP A 155 19.36 -10.38 -14.91
N GLU A 156 18.78 -10.97 -15.97
CA GLU A 156 17.45 -10.60 -16.48
C GLU A 156 16.36 -10.83 -15.41
N LYS A 157 16.40 -11.97 -14.69
CA LYS A 157 15.49 -12.25 -13.57
C LYS A 157 15.69 -11.28 -12.40
N ALA A 158 16.93 -10.95 -12.04
CA ALA A 158 17.25 -9.99 -10.98
C ALA A 158 16.75 -8.58 -11.32
N GLN A 159 17.02 -8.11 -12.56
CA GLN A 159 16.49 -6.84 -13.06
C GLN A 159 14.97 -6.83 -13.12
N HIS A 160 14.34 -7.94 -13.54
CA HIS A 160 12.87 -8.04 -13.54
C HIS A 160 12.31 -7.95 -12.12
N ALA A 161 12.87 -8.69 -11.16
CA ALA A 161 12.47 -8.62 -9.75
C ALA A 161 12.62 -7.20 -9.19
N GLN A 162 13.75 -6.53 -9.46
CA GLN A 162 13.96 -5.14 -9.06
C GLN A 162 12.91 -4.20 -9.67
N ARG A 163 12.64 -4.28 -10.98
CA ARG A 163 11.60 -3.47 -11.65
C ARG A 163 10.20 -3.70 -11.07
N GLN A 164 9.87 -4.91 -10.62
CA GLN A 164 8.59 -5.17 -9.94
C GLN A 164 8.56 -4.53 -8.54
N VAL A 165 9.65 -4.62 -7.76
CA VAL A 165 9.78 -3.92 -6.47
C VAL A 165 9.67 -2.40 -6.64
N GLU A 166 10.32 -1.82 -7.67
CA GLU A 166 10.21 -0.39 -7.99
C GLU A 166 8.77 0.01 -8.36
N LYS A 167 8.05 -0.81 -9.14
CA LYS A 167 6.64 -0.57 -9.47
C LYS A 167 5.73 -0.63 -8.24
N GLU A 168 5.88 -1.63 -7.38
CA GLU A 168 5.05 -1.77 -6.18
C GLU A 168 5.40 -0.73 -5.11
N THR A 169 6.67 -0.37 -4.95
CA THR A 169 7.05 0.74 -4.05
C THR A 169 6.56 2.09 -4.55
N ALA A 170 6.60 2.36 -5.87
CA ALA A 170 6.00 3.57 -6.44
C ALA A 170 4.48 3.64 -6.21
N LYS A 171 3.74 2.52 -6.37
CA LYS A 171 2.31 2.42 -6.01
C LYS A 171 2.09 2.69 -4.52
N ARG A 172 2.92 2.10 -3.64
CA ARG A 172 2.86 2.32 -2.18
C ARG A 172 3.08 3.79 -1.82
N ILE A 173 4.05 4.46 -2.43
CA ILE A 173 4.36 5.87 -2.18
C ILE A 173 3.18 6.76 -2.58
N LYS A 174 2.57 6.54 -3.75
CA LYS A 174 1.38 7.28 -4.19
C LYS A 174 0.22 7.14 -3.19
N LYS A 175 -0.10 5.91 -2.77
CA LYS A 175 -1.12 5.66 -1.73
C LYS A 175 -0.76 6.31 -0.39
N GLN A 176 0.52 6.31 0.00
CA GLN A 176 0.98 6.95 1.24
C GLN A 176 0.84 8.49 1.19
N GLN A 177 1.06 9.10 0.03
CA GLN A 177 0.83 10.53 -0.20
C GLN A 177 -0.67 10.88 -0.16
N GLU A 178 -1.52 10.04 -0.77
CA GLU A 178 -2.98 10.16 -0.72
C GLU A 178 -3.51 10.06 0.72
N VAL A 179 -3.11 9.03 1.47
CA VAL A 179 -3.43 8.87 2.89
C VAL A 179 -2.95 10.06 3.72
N SER A 180 -1.76 10.59 3.45
CA SER A 180 -1.24 11.79 4.13
C SER A 180 -2.10 13.03 3.82
N SER A 181 -2.49 13.23 2.56
CA SER A 181 -3.39 14.32 2.16
C SER A 181 -4.75 14.22 2.84
N LEU A 182 -5.37 13.04 2.82
CA LEU A 182 -6.65 12.79 3.50
C LEU A 182 -6.54 12.98 5.02
N THR A 183 -5.44 12.56 5.63
CA THR A 183 -5.19 12.78 7.07
C THR A 183 -5.07 14.27 7.41
N ASN A 184 -4.43 15.06 6.54
CA ASN A 184 -4.31 16.50 6.72
C ASN A 184 -5.66 17.22 6.51
N GLN A 185 -6.47 16.78 5.54
CA GLN A 185 -7.84 17.28 5.35
C GLN A 185 -8.73 16.93 6.55
N LEU A 186 -8.65 15.70 7.07
CA LEU A 186 -9.37 15.27 8.26
C LEU A 186 -9.05 16.17 9.46
N LYS A 187 -7.76 16.41 9.74
CA LYS A 187 -7.32 17.33 10.81
C LYS A 187 -7.78 18.78 10.60
N ALA A 188 -7.83 19.25 9.36
CA ALA A 188 -8.39 20.55 9.04
C ALA A 188 -9.88 20.61 9.39
N PHE A 189 -10.66 19.61 8.98
CA PHE A 189 -12.08 19.49 9.36
C PHE A 189 -12.29 19.35 10.87
N GLU A 190 -11.49 18.52 11.57
CA GLU A 190 -11.51 18.41 13.03
C GLU A 190 -11.27 19.77 13.72
N SER A 191 -10.29 20.54 13.25
CA SER A 191 -10.02 21.89 13.78
C SER A 191 -11.16 22.87 13.51
N THR A 192 -11.84 22.75 12.37
CA THR A 192 -13.00 23.57 12.00
C THR A 192 -14.23 23.18 12.83
N ILE A 193 -14.45 21.89 13.05
CA ILE A 193 -15.51 21.36 13.92
C ILE A 193 -15.29 21.78 15.38
N SER A 194 -14.04 21.80 15.87
CA SER A 194 -13.72 22.31 17.20
C SER A 194 -14.09 23.79 17.31
N LYS A 195 -13.59 24.64 16.41
CA LYS A 195 -13.94 26.07 16.37
C LYS A 195 -15.45 26.30 16.34
N HIS A 196 -16.18 25.53 15.54
CA HIS A 196 -17.64 25.65 15.48
C HIS A 196 -18.34 25.21 16.76
N ARG A 197 -17.83 24.17 17.47
CA ARG A 197 -18.32 23.82 18.81
C ARG A 197 -18.05 24.93 19.82
N ASP A 198 -16.85 25.50 19.79
CA ASP A 198 -16.45 26.57 20.71
C ASP A 198 -17.35 27.81 20.49
N THR A 199 -17.55 28.25 19.24
CA THR A 199 -18.49 29.36 18.92
C THR A 199 -19.95 29.03 19.24
N LEU A 200 -20.36 27.75 19.12
CA LEU A 200 -21.72 27.34 19.46
C LEU A 200 -21.94 27.35 20.98
N ALA A 201 -20.94 26.97 21.77
CA ALA A 201 -20.97 27.08 23.23
C ALA A 201 -21.00 28.55 23.70
N GLU A 202 -20.30 29.46 23.02
CA GLU A 202 -20.42 30.91 23.23
C GLU A 202 -21.85 31.40 22.92
N TYR A 203 -22.42 31.00 21.78
CA TYR A 203 -23.79 31.36 21.41
C TYR A 203 -24.85 30.74 22.33
N GLU A 204 -24.63 29.55 22.87
CA GLU A 204 -25.49 28.95 23.90
C GLU A 204 -25.45 29.74 25.21
N GLN A 205 -24.28 30.23 25.63
CA GLN A 205 -24.17 31.12 26.80
C GLN A 205 -24.88 32.46 26.57
N TYR A 206 -24.67 33.09 25.40
CA TYR A 206 -25.38 34.32 25.06
C TYR A 206 -26.90 34.11 24.97
N LYS A 207 -27.34 32.97 24.44
CA LYS A 207 -28.75 32.60 24.43
C LYS A 207 -29.29 32.44 25.87
N GLN A 208 -28.62 31.68 26.73
CA GLN A 208 -29.05 31.51 28.13
C GLN A 208 -29.15 32.85 28.87
N PHE A 209 -28.21 33.78 28.61
CA PHE A 209 -28.25 35.13 29.15
C PHE A 209 -29.46 35.93 28.62
N ILE A 210 -29.69 35.94 27.30
CA ILE A 210 -30.84 36.62 26.68
C ILE A 210 -32.17 36.01 27.14
N ASP A 211 -32.25 34.68 27.27
CA ASP A 211 -33.43 33.96 27.76
C ASP A 211 -33.72 34.35 29.24
N SER A 212 -32.68 34.61 30.05
CA SER A 212 -32.83 35.06 31.45
C SER A 212 -33.32 36.51 31.59
N LEU A 213 -33.07 37.35 30.57
CA LEU A 213 -33.56 38.73 30.48
C LEU A 213 -34.91 38.85 29.77
N THR A 214 -35.33 37.82 29.04
CA THR A 214 -36.59 37.80 28.30
C THR A 214 -37.75 37.46 29.25
N PRO A 215 -38.83 38.27 29.32
CA PRO A 215 -39.95 37.99 30.21
C PRO A 215 -40.60 36.62 29.93
N PRO A 216 -40.92 35.80 30.96
CA PRO A 216 -41.57 34.50 30.79
C PRO A 216 -42.86 34.55 29.95
N SER A 217 -43.64 35.63 30.08
CA SER A 217 -44.86 35.84 29.30
C SER A 217 -44.64 35.86 27.77
N TRP A 218 -43.47 36.30 27.31
CA TRP A 218 -43.13 36.27 25.89
C TRP A 218 -42.92 34.84 25.37
N PHE A 219 -42.34 33.96 26.20
CA PHE A 219 -42.20 32.54 25.84
C PHE A 219 -43.56 31.85 25.77
N ASP A 220 -44.50 32.20 26.66
CA ASP A 220 -45.88 31.70 26.61
C ASP A 220 -46.61 32.20 25.36
N GLU A 221 -46.52 33.49 25.03
CA GLU A 221 -47.09 34.07 23.80
C GLU A 221 -46.49 33.42 22.52
N CYS A 222 -45.17 33.21 22.49
CA CYS A 222 -44.48 32.46 21.44
C CYS A 222 -44.97 31.01 21.32
N ALA A 223 -45.14 30.31 22.45
CA ALA A 223 -45.62 28.93 22.48
C ALA A 223 -47.07 28.84 21.97
N ASP A 224 -47.92 29.77 22.36
CA ASP A 224 -49.31 29.87 21.91
C ASP A 224 -49.42 30.26 20.43
N ALA A 225 -48.59 31.19 19.95
CA ALA A 225 -48.50 31.54 18.54
C ALA A 225 -48.05 30.33 17.69
N LYS A 226 -47.04 29.60 18.15
CA LYS A 226 -46.56 28.35 17.52
C LYS A 226 -47.65 27.28 17.52
N ARG A 227 -48.37 27.10 18.64
CA ARG A 227 -49.50 26.16 18.76
C ARG A 227 -50.65 26.52 17.82
N LYS A 228 -51.06 27.80 17.75
CA LYS A 228 -52.06 28.32 16.81
C LYS A 228 -51.65 28.05 15.37
N ARG A 229 -50.38 28.29 15.02
CA ARG A 229 -49.84 28.05 13.67
C ARG A 229 -49.83 26.57 13.29
N GLN A 230 -49.40 25.68 14.19
CA GLN A 230 -49.48 24.23 13.99
C GLN A 230 -50.94 23.76 13.83
N GLN A 231 -51.87 24.26 14.67
CA GLN A 231 -53.30 23.94 14.58
C GLN A 231 -53.89 24.39 13.24
N GLN A 232 -53.49 25.56 12.75
CA GLN A 232 -53.91 26.06 11.45
C GLN A 232 -53.39 25.17 10.31
N ARG A 233 -52.09 24.81 10.32
CA ARG A 233 -51.52 23.87 9.34
C ARG A 233 -52.22 22.51 9.35
N ARG A 234 -52.55 21.95 10.53
CA ARG A 234 -53.36 20.71 10.65
C ARG A 234 -54.75 20.90 10.03
N ARG A 235 -55.46 21.98 10.38
CA ARG A 235 -56.78 22.29 9.79
C ARG A 235 -56.75 22.44 8.28
N ASP A 236 -55.71 23.05 7.72
CA ASP A 236 -55.63 23.29 6.28
C ASP A 236 -55.25 22.03 5.49
N ARG A 237 -54.43 21.12 6.07
CA ARG A 237 -54.23 19.77 5.51
C ARG A 237 -55.50 18.92 5.60
N ILE A 238 -56.21 18.94 6.74
CA ILE A 238 -57.50 18.28 6.92
C ILE A 238 -58.51 18.72 5.86
N LYS A 239 -58.63 20.04 5.61
CA LYS A 239 -59.46 20.58 4.52
C LYS A 239 -59.01 20.08 3.16
N ALA A 240 -57.71 20.10 2.85
CA ALA A 240 -57.18 19.62 1.58
C ALA A 240 -57.47 18.11 1.36
N ARG A 241 -57.41 17.31 2.44
CA ARG A 241 -57.75 15.88 2.43
C ARG A 241 -59.26 15.66 2.23
N GLN A 242 -60.11 16.47 2.86
CA GLN A 242 -61.57 16.47 2.64
C GLN A 242 -61.94 16.91 1.22
N GLU A 243 -61.27 17.92 0.68
CA GLU A 243 -61.50 18.41 -0.69
C GLU A 243 -61.04 17.38 -1.73
N ALA A 244 -59.87 16.77 -1.54
CA ALA A 244 -59.41 15.66 -2.37
C ALA A 244 -60.41 14.49 -2.37
N PHE A 245 -60.93 14.10 -1.19
CA PHE A 245 -61.96 13.06 -1.07
C PHE A 245 -63.28 13.44 -1.76
N ARG A 246 -63.71 14.70 -1.67
CA ARG A 246 -64.89 15.23 -2.36
C ARG A 246 -64.71 15.24 -3.89
N ILE A 247 -63.54 15.64 -4.38
CA ILE A 247 -63.18 15.59 -5.81
C ILE A 247 -63.23 14.14 -6.30
N GLU A 248 -62.70 13.20 -5.51
CA GLU A 248 -62.72 11.79 -5.86
C GLU A 248 -64.16 11.22 -5.91
N GLN A 249 -65.01 11.59 -4.95
CA GLN A 249 -66.45 11.25 -5.02
C GLN A 249 -67.14 11.83 -6.25
N GLN A 250 -66.77 13.03 -6.71
CA GLN A 250 -67.36 13.63 -7.92
C GLN A 250 -66.86 13.01 -9.23
N LYS A 251 -65.69 12.37 -9.26
CA LYS A 251 -65.20 11.64 -10.45
C LYS A 251 -65.88 10.29 -10.66
N LEU A 252 -66.29 9.61 -9.58
CA LEU A 252 -66.97 8.31 -9.64
C LEU A 252 -68.16 8.26 -10.63
N PRO A 253 -69.11 9.23 -10.65
CA PRO A 253 -70.21 9.22 -11.63
C PRO A 253 -69.78 9.53 -13.07
N ASP A 254 -68.71 10.32 -13.30
CA ASP A 254 -68.29 10.67 -14.66
C ASP A 254 -67.45 9.55 -15.31
N GLU A 255 -66.64 8.82 -14.54
CA GLU A 255 -66.04 7.55 -15.02
C GLU A 255 -67.11 6.52 -15.42
N GLN A 256 -68.25 6.48 -14.72
CA GLN A 256 -69.35 5.59 -15.06
C GLN A 256 -70.06 6.04 -16.34
N LYS A 257 -70.28 7.35 -16.54
CA LYS A 257 -70.83 7.89 -17.80
C LYS A 257 -69.94 7.58 -18.99
N GLU A 258 -68.62 7.81 -18.88
CA GLU A 258 -67.68 7.53 -19.97
C GLU A 258 -67.68 6.04 -20.35
N LYS A 259 -67.81 5.14 -19.36
CA LYS A 259 -67.98 3.69 -19.60
C LYS A 259 -69.32 3.36 -20.26
N THR A 260 -70.41 4.07 -19.96
CA THR A 260 -71.71 3.89 -20.65
C THR A 260 -71.71 4.40 -22.09
N ASP A 261 -71.07 5.53 -22.40
CA ASP A 261 -70.99 6.04 -23.77
C ASP A 261 -70.07 5.20 -24.66
N ARG A 262 -68.96 4.69 -24.10
CA ARG A 262 -68.15 3.65 -24.78
C ARG A 262 -68.95 2.36 -25.05
N HIS A 263 -69.97 2.06 -24.25
CA HIS A 263 -70.85 0.91 -24.48
C HIS A 263 -71.97 1.16 -25.51
N ARG A 264 -72.39 2.43 -25.71
CA ARG A 264 -73.43 2.78 -26.68
C ARG A 264 -72.98 2.57 -28.14
N ASN A 265 -71.67 2.59 -28.40
CA ASN A 265 -71.07 2.35 -29.72
C ASN A 265 -70.69 0.87 -29.99
N SER A 266 -71.08 -0.08 -29.12
CA SER A 266 -70.78 -1.52 -29.27
C SER A 266 -72.02 -2.42 -29.31
N VAL A 267 -73.06 -2.00 -30.04
CA VAL A 267 -74.25 -2.83 -30.29
C VAL A 267 -74.01 -3.83 -31.43
N SER A 268 -73.43 -4.99 -31.11
CA SER A 268 -73.62 -6.20 -31.92
C SER A 268 -73.33 -7.47 -31.12
N ARG A 269 -74.36 -8.31 -30.92
CA ARG A 269 -74.32 -9.73 -30.49
C ARG A 269 -73.48 -10.02 -29.23
N ARG A 270 -74.04 -10.47 -28.11
CA ARG A 270 -74.92 -11.66 -28.00
C ARG A 270 -75.66 -11.66 -26.65
N LYS A 271 -76.86 -12.26 -26.60
CA LYS A 271 -77.71 -12.36 -25.41
C LYS A 271 -77.27 -13.51 -24.47
N THR A 272 -77.13 -13.20 -23.17
CA THR A 272 -77.63 -13.93 -21.95
C THR A 272 -77.38 -15.45 -21.78
N ARG A 273 -77.20 -16.07 -20.61
CA ARG A 273 -77.15 -15.76 -19.14
C ARG A 273 -76.67 -17.08 -18.42
N THR A 274 -76.34 -17.21 -17.13
CA THR A 274 -76.43 -16.35 -15.92
C THR A 274 -75.32 -16.70 -14.89
N ALA A 275 -74.93 -15.72 -14.07
CA ALA A 275 -74.72 -15.80 -12.61
C ALA A 275 -73.81 -16.87 -11.95
N VAL A 276 -72.58 -16.46 -11.64
CA VAL A 276 -72.17 -16.24 -10.23
C VAL A 276 -71.60 -14.82 -10.15
N ILE A 277 -72.46 -13.86 -9.83
CA ILE A 277 -72.08 -12.46 -9.56
C ILE A 277 -72.28 -12.25 -8.08
N GLU A 278 -71.21 -12.38 -7.30
CA GLU A 278 -71.16 -12.01 -5.90
C GLU A 278 -69.69 -11.78 -5.51
N ASN A 279 -69.44 -10.88 -4.55
CA ASN A 279 -68.11 -10.47 -4.09
C ASN A 279 -67.24 -9.65 -5.05
N LYS A 280 -67.85 -8.82 -5.91
CA LYS A 280 -67.31 -7.47 -6.11
C LYS A 280 -68.05 -6.52 -5.15
N ARG A 281 -67.77 -6.70 -3.84
CA ARG A 281 -68.28 -5.82 -2.79
C ARG A 281 -68.08 -4.38 -3.22
N GLU A 282 -69.11 -3.58 -3.00
CA GLU A 282 -68.95 -2.14 -2.91
C GLU A 282 -67.73 -1.86 -2.02
N GLN A 283 -66.69 -1.28 -2.59
CA GLN A 283 -65.87 -0.36 -1.82
C GLN A 283 -66.76 0.86 -1.60
N GLU A 284 -67.65 0.76 -0.61
CA GLU A 284 -68.08 1.95 0.12
C GLU A 284 -66.78 2.68 0.45
N MET A 285 -66.65 3.92 -0.05
CA MET A 285 -65.54 4.76 0.35
C MET A 285 -65.77 5.13 1.80
N THR A 286 -65.31 4.25 2.71
CA THR A 286 -65.29 4.47 4.14
C THR A 286 -64.66 5.83 4.36
N VAL A 287 -65.44 6.78 4.88
CA VAL A 287 -65.01 8.17 5.06
C VAL A 287 -63.69 8.13 5.83
N PRO A 288 -62.57 8.57 5.22
CA PRO A 288 -61.29 8.53 5.90
C PRO A 288 -61.38 9.33 7.19
N ASP A 289 -60.86 8.81 8.30
CA ASP A 289 -60.78 9.63 9.51
C ASP A 289 -59.83 10.80 9.21
N PHE A 290 -60.40 12.00 9.20
CA PHE A 290 -59.71 13.23 8.91
C PHE A 290 -59.05 13.81 10.17
N GLU A 291 -59.42 13.39 11.38
CA GLU A 291 -58.81 13.87 12.63
C GLU A 291 -57.53 13.08 13.02
N ASP A 292 -57.20 12.00 12.31
CA ASP A 292 -55.94 11.27 12.47
C ASP A 292 -54.67 12.06 12.07
N GLU A 293 -54.80 13.30 11.59
CA GLU A 293 -53.64 14.09 11.15
C GLU A 293 -52.70 14.50 12.31
N PRO A 294 -51.41 14.13 12.25
CA PRO A 294 -50.47 14.39 13.33
C PRO A 294 -50.01 15.85 13.38
N MET A 295 -49.72 16.33 14.58
CA MET A 295 -49.06 17.61 14.80
C MET A 295 -47.62 17.56 14.26
N THR A 296 -47.29 18.38 13.27
CA THR A 296 -45.91 18.51 12.75
C THR A 296 -45.22 19.76 13.30
N SER A 297 -43.89 19.73 13.41
CA SER A 297 -43.10 20.94 13.68
C SER A 297 -43.40 22.02 12.63
N SER A 298 -43.29 23.29 13.03
CA SER A 298 -43.55 24.40 12.11
C SER A 298 -42.31 24.79 11.31
N ASP A 299 -41.13 24.40 11.78
CA ASP A 299 -39.75 24.76 11.37
C ASP A 299 -39.44 26.26 11.26
N GLU A 300 -40.46 27.11 11.34
CA GLU A 300 -40.38 28.53 11.58
C GLU A 300 -40.18 28.84 13.07
N GLU A 301 -39.20 29.68 13.36
CA GLU A 301 -38.85 30.13 14.71
C GLU A 301 -39.79 31.26 15.20
N CYS A 302 -39.79 31.54 16.50
CA CYS A 302 -40.46 32.72 17.03
C CYS A 302 -39.52 33.93 16.89
N PRO A 303 -40.01 35.14 16.53
CA PRO A 303 -39.19 36.34 16.59
C PRO A 303 -38.62 36.56 18.01
N MET A 304 -37.38 37.07 18.06
CA MET A 304 -36.72 37.44 19.30
C MET A 304 -37.43 38.63 19.96
N TYR A 305 -37.45 38.65 21.30
CA TYR A 305 -38.05 39.76 22.07
C TYR A 305 -37.28 41.08 21.90
N PHE A 306 -35.95 41.00 21.79
CA PHE A 306 -35.08 42.16 21.55
C PHE A 306 -34.82 42.32 20.05
N GLU A 307 -35.45 43.32 19.44
CA GLU A 307 -35.29 43.64 18.01
C GLU A 307 -34.08 44.55 17.74
N LYS A 308 -33.66 45.35 18.73
CA LYS A 308 -32.56 46.33 18.60
C LYS A 308 -31.49 46.11 19.67
N PRO A 309 -30.19 46.18 19.31
CA PRO A 309 -29.10 45.97 20.27
C PRO A 309 -29.08 47.01 21.41
N GLU A 310 -29.58 48.22 21.15
CA GLU A 310 -29.71 49.29 22.13
C GLU A 310 -30.62 48.91 23.32
N GLN A 311 -31.64 48.07 23.10
CA GLN A 311 -32.56 47.62 24.16
C GLN A 311 -31.83 46.77 25.20
N LEU A 312 -31.00 45.83 24.74
CA LEU A 312 -30.20 44.97 25.61
C LEU A 312 -29.13 45.78 26.34
N HIS A 313 -28.47 46.73 25.66
CA HIS A 313 -27.48 47.60 26.29
C HIS A 313 -28.09 48.50 27.39
N ALA A 314 -29.30 49.03 27.17
CA ALA A 314 -30.02 49.81 28.18
C ALA A 314 -30.36 48.99 29.44
N ILE A 315 -30.79 47.74 29.27
CA ILE A 315 -31.08 46.81 30.39
C ILE A 315 -29.79 46.46 31.15
N ILE A 316 -28.71 46.12 30.43
CA ILE A 316 -27.40 45.84 31.04
C ILE A 316 -26.93 47.05 31.83
N LYS A 317 -26.98 48.26 31.24
CA LYS A 317 -26.59 49.48 31.94
C LYS A 317 -27.44 49.73 33.19
N GLN A 318 -28.75 49.51 33.15
CA GLN A 318 -29.61 49.62 34.33
C GLN A 318 -29.21 48.61 35.42
N MET A 319 -28.80 47.39 35.04
CA MET A 319 -28.27 46.40 35.98
C MET A 319 -26.89 46.78 36.53
N GLU A 320 -26.02 47.38 35.71
CA GLU A 320 -24.71 47.93 36.12
C GLU A 320 -24.89 49.07 37.13
N ASP A 321 -25.72 50.07 36.81
CA ASP A 321 -26.05 51.20 37.69
C ASP A 321 -26.67 50.72 39.02
N ALA A 322 -27.54 49.70 38.97
CA ALA A 322 -28.13 49.09 40.17
C ALA A 322 -27.10 48.29 41.00
N ASN A 323 -26.22 47.53 40.36
CA ASN A 323 -25.14 46.78 41.03
C ASN A 323 -24.11 47.73 41.65
N GLU A 324 -23.80 48.86 41.01
CA GLU A 324 -22.95 49.91 41.58
C GLU A 324 -23.61 50.55 42.81
N CYS A 325 -24.91 50.84 42.75
CA CYS A 325 -25.68 51.33 43.88
C CYS A 325 -25.65 50.35 45.07
N LEU A 326 -25.87 49.06 44.83
CA LEU A 326 -25.77 48.00 45.86
C LEU A 326 -24.35 47.88 46.41
N LEU A 327 -23.32 47.95 45.56
CA LEU A 327 -21.92 47.90 45.98
C LEU A 327 -21.55 49.08 46.88
N ASN A 328 -22.06 50.28 46.56
CA ASN A 328 -21.85 51.46 47.38
C ASN A 328 -22.63 51.38 48.70
N GLN A 329 -23.87 50.86 48.69
CA GLN A 329 -24.61 50.56 49.92
C GLN A 329 -23.87 49.55 50.83
N ILE A 330 -23.21 48.55 50.26
CA ILE A 330 -22.36 47.61 51.01
C ILE A 330 -21.16 48.34 51.62
N LYS A 331 -20.44 49.17 50.85
CA LYS A 331 -19.30 49.97 51.38
C LYS A 331 -19.71 50.94 52.48
N ASP A 332 -20.86 51.60 52.35
CA ASP A 332 -21.40 52.49 53.38
C ASP A 332 -21.78 51.69 54.64
N GLY A 333 -22.32 50.48 54.47
CA GLY A 333 -22.54 49.50 55.54
C GLY A 333 -21.24 49.06 56.22
N GLU A 334 -20.19 48.74 55.46
CA GLU A 334 -18.87 48.39 55.98
C GLU A 334 -18.22 49.57 56.73
N SER A 335 -18.35 50.79 56.20
CA SER A 335 -17.84 52.01 56.84
C SER A 335 -18.55 52.30 58.16
N THR A 336 -19.88 52.20 58.19
CA THR A 336 -20.66 52.38 59.42
C THR A 336 -20.38 51.28 60.46
N LEU A 337 -20.26 50.01 60.04
CA LEU A 337 -19.81 48.92 60.91
C LEU A 337 -18.39 49.17 61.45
N SER A 338 -17.44 49.56 60.60
CA SER A 338 -16.08 49.89 61.02
C SER A 338 -16.05 51.06 62.02
N GLY A 339 -16.91 52.06 61.86
CA GLY A 339 -17.08 53.16 62.81
C GLY A 339 -17.66 52.69 64.15
N ILE A 340 -18.63 51.77 64.15
CA ILE A 340 -19.17 51.14 65.36
C ILE A 340 -18.09 50.32 66.07
N TYR A 341 -17.31 49.50 65.35
CA TYR A 341 -16.20 48.74 65.92
C TYR A 341 -15.13 49.65 66.54
N ALA A 342 -14.72 50.72 65.85
CA ALA A 342 -13.79 51.70 66.41
C ALA A 342 -14.36 52.36 67.68
N ARG A 343 -15.65 52.70 67.70
CA ARG A 343 -16.30 53.29 68.88
C ARG A 343 -16.43 52.32 70.05
N ILE A 344 -16.64 51.03 69.79
CA ILE A 344 -16.61 49.98 70.82
C ILE A 344 -15.20 49.90 71.42
N GLN A 345 -14.16 49.87 70.59
CA GLN A 345 -12.76 49.84 71.02
C GLN A 345 -12.38 51.07 71.86
N GLU A 346 -12.84 52.27 71.48
CA GLU A 346 -12.69 53.50 72.29
C GLU A 346 -13.35 53.35 73.67
N LEU A 347 -14.58 52.83 73.72
CA LEU A 347 -15.33 52.65 74.97
C LEU A 347 -14.72 51.56 75.87
N GLU A 348 -14.22 50.46 75.30
CA GLU A 348 -13.46 49.44 76.03
C GLU A 348 -12.21 50.08 76.67
N SER A 349 -11.40 50.80 75.89
CA SER A 349 -10.19 51.47 76.39
C SER A 349 -10.48 52.54 77.44
N SER A 350 -11.63 53.22 77.38
CA SER A 350 -12.05 54.22 78.38
C SER A 350 -12.54 53.57 79.67
N ASN A 351 -13.31 52.48 79.57
CA ASN A 351 -13.88 51.74 80.70
C ASN A 351 -12.85 50.86 81.43
N ASP A 352 -11.67 50.65 80.84
CA ASP A 352 -10.51 50.09 81.54
C ASP A 352 -9.67 51.17 82.23
N ALA A 353 -9.65 52.41 81.72
CA ALA A 353 -9.01 53.55 82.38
C ALA A 353 -9.78 54.03 83.64
N ASP A 354 -11.11 53.90 83.67
CA ASP A 354 -11.96 54.24 84.84
C ASP A 354 -11.92 53.18 85.97
N LYS A 355 -11.08 52.13 85.86
CA LYS A 355 -10.96 51.03 86.85
C LYS A 355 -9.61 51.01 87.59
N GLU A 356 -8.67 51.90 87.27
CA GLU A 356 -7.44 52.14 88.04
C GLU A 356 -7.60 53.30 89.05
#